data_AF-A0A560QLS4-F1
#
_entry.id   AF-A0A560QLS4-F1
#
_cell.length_a   1.000
_cell.length_b   1.000
_cell.length_c   1.000
_cell.angle_alpha   90.00
_cell.angle_beta   90.00
_cell.angle_gamma   90.00
#
_symmetry.space_group_name_H-M   'P 1'
#
loop_
_entity.id
_entity.type
_entity.pdbx_description
1 polymer ?
#
loop_
_entity_poly.entity_id
_entity_poly.type
_entity_poly.pdbx_seq_one_letter_code
_entity_poly.pdbx_strand_id
1 'polypeptide(L)'
;MRDETPLPTSKLEALRDFTLAMVRQRGELESTQMQDFYAAGYTQQNVLEIILGLSQKVMSNYTNHIAQTPVDEAFKRFSWTKKSSR
;
A
#
# COMPACT_ATOMS: atom_id res chain seq x y z
N MET A 1 -3.50 -0.90 8.10
CA MET A 1 -3.54 -2.37 7.86
C MET A 1 -4.87 -2.94 8.37
N ARG A 2 -5.14 -4.24 8.22
CA ARG A 2 -6.43 -4.89 8.54
C ARG A 2 -6.96 -4.58 9.95
N ASP A 3 -6.07 -4.42 10.91
CA ASP A 3 -6.41 -4.13 12.31
C ASP A 3 -6.28 -2.64 12.69
N GLU A 4 -5.91 -1.79 11.73
CA GLU A 4 -5.74 -0.33 11.90
C GLU A 4 -4.81 0.09 13.06
N THR A 5 -3.96 -0.82 13.55
CA THR A 5 -2.96 -0.55 14.58
C THR A 5 -1.66 0.01 14.00
N PRO A 6 -0.83 0.68 14.82
CA PRO A 6 0.51 1.07 14.44
C PRO A 6 1.38 -0.12 14.01
N LEU A 7 2.30 0.11 13.08
CA LEU A 7 3.30 -0.88 12.68
C LEU A 7 4.42 -0.99 13.71
N PRO A 8 5.13 -2.13 13.77
CA PRO A 8 6.13 -2.40 14.81
C PRO A 8 7.30 -1.41 14.88
N THR A 9 7.56 -0.65 13.80
CA THR A 9 8.66 0.32 13.76
C THR A 9 8.26 1.60 13.06
N SER A 10 8.84 2.72 13.48
CA SER A 10 8.67 4.03 12.81
C SER A 10 9.10 3.99 11.34
N LYS A 11 10.11 3.19 11.00
CA LYS A 11 10.53 2.97 9.61
C LYS A 11 9.42 2.35 8.76
N LEU A 12 8.73 1.32 9.28
CA LEU A 12 7.60 0.72 8.56
C LEU A 12 6.41 1.66 8.46
N GLU A 13 6.19 2.52 9.47
CA GLU A 13 5.16 3.57 9.39
C GLU A 13 5.48 4.58 8.30
N ALA A 14 6.72 5.05 8.19
CA ALA A 14 7.12 5.94 7.11
C ALA A 14 6.88 5.31 5.72
N LEU A 15 7.16 4.01 5.56
CA LEU A 15 6.85 3.29 4.32
C LEU A 15 5.35 3.21 4.03
N ARG A 16 4.54 2.91 5.04
CA ARG A 16 3.08 2.87 4.91
C ARG A 16 2.55 4.22 4.49
N ASP A 17 2.92 5.27 5.20
CA ASP A 17 2.37 6.61 5.03
C ASP A 17 2.80 7.19 3.67
N PHE A 18 4.05 6.97 3.26
CA PHE A 18 4.55 7.32 1.93
C PHE A 18 3.82 6.57 0.81
N THR A 19 3.61 5.26 0.96
CA THR A 19 2.88 4.46 -0.04
C THR A 19 1.42 4.92 -0.15
N LEU A 20 0.76 5.23 0.97
CA LEU A 20 -0.60 5.76 0.98
C LEU A 20 -0.68 7.14 0.32
N ALA A 21 0.27 8.02 0.60
CA ALA A 21 0.37 9.32 -0.04
C ALA A 21 0.48 9.17 -1.56
N MET A 22 1.39 8.31 -2.03
CA MET A 22 1.61 8.08 -3.46
C MET A 22 0.36 7.59 -4.19
N VAL A 23 -0.40 6.67 -3.58
CA VAL A 23 -1.67 6.19 -4.15
C VAL A 23 -2.74 7.28 -4.16
N ARG A 24 -2.91 7.99 -3.03
CA ARG A 24 -3.99 8.99 -2.87
C ARG A 24 -3.75 10.24 -3.70
N GLN A 25 -2.51 10.68 -3.79
CA GLN A 25 -2.07 11.87 -4.52
C GLN A 25 -1.58 11.54 -5.93
N ARG A 26 -1.68 10.27 -6.37
CA ARG A 26 -1.32 9.83 -7.73
C ARG A 26 0.12 10.20 -8.13
N GLY A 27 1.04 10.16 -7.17
CA GLY A 27 2.45 10.48 -7.38
C GLY A 27 2.83 11.95 -7.22
N GLU A 28 1.87 12.87 -7.06
CA GLU A 28 2.12 14.28 -6.77
C GLU A 28 2.37 14.48 -5.27
N LEU A 29 3.56 14.08 -4.82
CA LEU A 29 3.97 14.13 -3.42
C LEU A 29 4.48 15.51 -3.02
N GLU A 30 4.16 15.94 -1.81
CA GLU A 30 4.75 17.12 -1.19
C GLU A 30 6.23 16.88 -0.87
N SER A 31 7.02 17.95 -0.92
CA SER A 31 8.46 17.86 -0.65
C SER A 31 8.79 17.34 0.75
N THR A 32 7.91 17.58 1.73
CA THR A 32 8.03 17.08 3.11
C THR A 32 7.86 15.57 3.17
N GLN A 33 6.92 15.00 2.42
CA GLN A 33 6.66 13.55 2.40
C GLN A 33 7.86 12.78 1.83
N MET A 34 8.53 13.35 0.82
CA MET A 34 9.78 12.80 0.28
C MET A 34 10.92 12.87 1.31
N GLN A 35 11.06 14.00 2.01
CA GLN A 35 12.08 14.18 3.05
C GLN A 35 11.90 13.21 4.22
N ASP A 36 10.67 13.08 4.73
CA ASP A 36 10.35 12.19 5.84
C ASP A 36 10.64 10.72 5.48
N PHE A 37 10.33 10.31 4.25
CA PHE A 37 10.63 8.97 3.76
C PHE A 37 12.14 8.69 3.71
N TYR A 38 12.93 9.65 3.23
CA TYR A 38 14.39 9.52 3.22
C TYR A 38 15.01 9.60 4.62
N ALA A 39 14.47 10.43 5.51
CA ALA A 39 14.90 10.53 6.91
C ALA A 39 14.66 9.21 7.67
N ALA A 40 13.64 8.44 7.29
CA ALA A 40 13.43 7.08 7.79
C ALA A 40 14.45 6.03 7.26
N GLY A 41 15.40 6.45 6.43
CA GLY A 41 16.47 5.61 5.88
C GLY A 41 16.05 4.78 4.68
N TYR A 42 15.08 5.28 3.89
CA TYR A 42 14.80 4.79 2.55
C TYR A 42 15.55 5.61 1.49
N THR A 43 15.63 5.06 0.29
CA THR A 43 16.39 5.66 -0.82
C THR A 43 15.48 5.91 -2.02
N GLN A 44 16.00 6.65 -3.00
CA GLN A 44 15.32 6.82 -4.28
C GLN A 44 15.02 5.48 -4.98
N GLN A 45 15.88 4.46 -4.82
CA GLN A 45 15.61 3.12 -5.32
C GLN A 45 14.31 2.57 -4.72
N ASN A 46 14.07 2.75 -3.42
CA ASN A 46 12.85 2.28 -2.77
C ASN A 46 11.60 3.02 -3.28
N VAL A 47 11.74 4.30 -3.67
CA VAL A 47 10.63 5.02 -4.34
C VAL A 47 10.26 4.34 -5.65
N LEU A 48 11.25 3.97 -6.47
CA LEU A 48 11.01 3.27 -7.74
C LEU A 48 10.42 1.86 -7.54
N GLU A 49 10.86 1.14 -6.51
CA GLU A 49 10.30 -0.16 -6.11
C GLU A 49 8.82 -0.03 -5.69
N ILE A 50 8.47 1.04 -4.97
CA ILE A 50 7.07 1.33 -4.61
C ILE A 50 6.24 1.62 -5.85
N ILE A 51 6.73 2.46 -6.78
CA ILE A 51 6.04 2.76 -8.04
C ILE A 51 5.80 1.48 -8.85
N LEU A 52 6.80 0.60 -8.93
CA LEU A 52 6.69 -0.69 -9.61
C LEU A 52 5.59 -1.56 -8.95
N GLY A 53 5.63 -1.68 -7.62
CA GLY A 53 4.63 -2.44 -6.87
C GLY A 53 3.21 -1.89 -7.03
N LEU A 54 3.05 -0.57 -6.98
CA LEU A 54 1.76 0.10 -7.20
C LEU A 54 1.25 -0.13 -8.61
N SER A 55 2.10 0.00 -9.62
CA SER A 55 1.72 -0.24 -11.03
C SER A 55 1.19 -1.66 -11.22
N GLN A 56 1.89 -2.66 -10.68
CA GLN A 56 1.46 -4.05 -10.72
C GLN A 56 0.12 -4.27 -10.01
N LYS A 57 -0.09 -3.63 -8.85
CA LYS A 57 -1.33 -3.73 -8.10
C LYS A 57 -2.51 -3.03 -8.75
N VAL A 58 -2.32 -1.85 -9.33
CA VAL A 58 -3.37 -1.15 -10.06
C VAL A 58 -3.87 -2.01 -11.21
N MET A 59 -2.95 -2.52 -12.05
CA MET A 59 -3.30 -3.41 -13.15
C MET A 59 -4.07 -4.64 -12.65
N SER A 60 -3.52 -5.36 -11.66
CA SER A 60 -4.14 -6.59 -11.16
C SER A 60 -5.49 -6.35 -10.49
N ASN A 61 -5.62 -5.30 -9.67
CA ASN A 61 -6.87 -4.96 -8.99
C ASN A 61 -7.96 -4.60 -10.00
N TYR A 62 -7.63 -3.81 -11.02
CA TYR A 62 -8.62 -3.40 -12.03
C TYR A 62 -9.05 -4.60 -12.89
N THR A 63 -8.10 -5.41 -13.35
CA THR A 63 -8.41 -6.63 -14.11
C THR A 63 -9.32 -7.56 -13.31
N ASN A 64 -8.97 -7.86 -12.05
CA ASN A 64 -9.77 -8.77 -11.22
C ASN A 64 -11.16 -8.20 -10.90
N HIS A 65 -11.26 -6.89 -10.66
CA HIS A 65 -12.53 -6.25 -10.41
C HIS A 65 -13.45 -6.29 -11.63
N ILE A 66 -12.93 -5.99 -12.83
CA ILE A 66 -13.73 -6.02 -14.06
C ILE A 66 -14.10 -7.45 -14.45
N ALA A 67 -13.16 -8.39 -14.34
CA ALA A 67 -13.38 -9.79 -14.69
C ALA A 67 -14.18 -10.58 -13.64
N GLN A 68 -14.47 -9.99 -12.48
CA GLN A 68 -15.12 -10.66 -11.35
C GLN A 68 -14.38 -11.95 -10.94
N THR A 69 -13.05 -11.93 -10.97
CA THR A 69 -12.22 -13.11 -10.69
C THR A 69 -12.52 -13.63 -9.28
N PRO A 70 -12.97 -14.90 -9.12
CA PRO A 70 -13.23 -15.46 -7.80
C PRO A 70 -11.94 -15.68 -7.02
N VAL A 71 -12.03 -15.71 -5.70
CA VAL A 71 -10.91 -16.09 -4.83
C VAL A 71 -10.67 -17.59 -4.96
N ASP A 72 -9.43 -18.00 -5.26
CA ASP A 72 -9.08 -19.42 -5.33
C ASP A 72 -9.35 -20.13 -4.00
N GLU A 73 -9.76 -21.40 -4.07
CA GLU A 73 -10.09 -22.23 -2.90
C GLU A 73 -8.98 -22.22 -1.84
N ALA A 74 -7.72 -22.29 -2.25
CA ALA A 74 -6.56 -22.29 -1.35
C ALA A 74 -6.44 -21.00 -0.51
N PHE A 75 -6.98 -19.88 -1.00
CA PHE A 75 -6.92 -18.58 -0.33
C PHE A 75 -8.18 -18.25 0.49
N LYS A 76 -9.28 -19.00 0.36
CA LYS A 76 -10.52 -18.75 1.11
C LYS A 76 -10.35 -18.75 2.62
N ARG A 77 -9.38 -19.52 3.16
CA ARG A 77 -9.05 -19.52 4.59
C ARG A 77 -8.51 -18.18 5.11
N PHE A 78 -8.06 -17.31 4.22
CA PHE A 78 -7.55 -15.97 4.53
C PHE A 78 -8.57 -14.85 4.25
N SER A 79 -9.80 -15.22 3.89
CA SER A 79 -10.91 -14.28 3.72
C SER A 79 -11.04 -13.39 4.95
N TRP A 80 -11.15 -12.10 4.69
CA TRP A 80 -11.22 -11.08 5.73
C TRP A 80 -12.45 -10.23 5.50
N THR A 81 -13.17 -9.97 6.59
CA THR A 81 -14.29 -9.04 6.63
C THR A 81 -13.91 -7.94 7.60
N LYS A 82 -14.07 -6.67 7.19
CA LYS A 82 -13.87 -5.55 8.11
C LYS A 82 -14.83 -5.71 9.28
N LYS A 83 -14.32 -5.64 10.52
CA LYS A 83 -15.19 -5.51 11.68
C LYS A 83 -15.99 -4.22 11.48
N SER A 84 -17.31 -4.33 11.28
CA SER A 84 -18.18 -3.18 11.10
C SER A 84 -17.98 -2.23 12.28
N SER A 85 -17.48 -1.04 12.02
CA SER A 85 -17.73 0.11 12.87
C SER A 85 -19.20 0.46 12.68
N ARG A 86 -20.03 0.07 13.65
CA ARG A 86 -21.33 0.70 13.83
C ARG A 86 -21.13 2.15 14.26
#